data_AF-A0A7V7VB76-F1
#
_entry.id   AF-A0A7V7VB76-F1
#
_cell.length_a   1.000
_cell.length_b   1.000
_cell.length_c   1.000
_cell.angle_alpha   90.00
_cell.angle_beta   90.00
_cell.angle_gamma   90.00
#
_symmetry.space_group_name_H-M   'P 1'
#
loop_
_entity.id
_entity.type
_entity.pdbx_description
1 polymer ?
#
loop_
_entity_poly.entity_id
_entity_poly.type
_entity_poly.pdbx_seq_one_letter_code
_entity_poly.pdbx_strand_id
1 'polypeptide(L)'
;MIFREKELKDYDTKLKVTLKRNKEDLLSPWQISNFISTISSHYYKNELLNTISLALKEGIQPENIFIFNNSFSLYKSYANLDTIDLNDINGVKDFYHLGNPISLFPNEFLIKINIIFGYFRKANEILHRYNLPRMYKDILVEFIDYIKHHENAIEKILDEIYNNAAEIIYSSKNKDFNIKQIESSLSSSRRKYLNDYDEFLKEQINLEILINDLKGNIISSFKKEDKNSHLERKYFSNFFSKLNDLKRPIVAIYNREENRIQILCNSFINSQQRDNKFLDIKEISHNSPYLICFYIGVSVVLPLIPVLKSIKLEDTIEQEEEELRIEELKTDEELEEILRELEELETLPENTAVNEVETEFLHEKISLYQEVNNEKFRKPIEKFDFDNRNIDIEKVE
;
A
#
# COMPACT_ATOMS: atom_id res chain seq x y z
N MET A 1 -9.28 -20.02 1.11
CA MET A 1 -8.11 -20.06 2.03
C MET A 1 -7.91 -18.70 2.68
N ILE A 2 -7.85 -18.63 4.01
CA ILE A 2 -7.51 -17.41 4.77
C ILE A 2 -5.99 -17.32 4.92
N PHE A 3 -5.40 -16.16 4.62
CA PHE A 3 -3.97 -15.93 4.77
C PHE A 3 -3.63 -15.66 6.25
N ARG A 4 -2.69 -16.40 6.82
CA ARG A 4 -2.38 -16.33 8.26
C ARG A 4 -1.13 -15.50 8.53
N GLU A 5 -1.21 -14.19 8.29
CA GLU A 5 -0.08 -13.24 8.44
C GLU A 5 0.66 -13.39 9.78
N LYS A 6 -0.07 -13.60 10.88
CA LYS A 6 0.49 -13.72 12.24
C LYS A 6 1.35 -14.95 12.46
N GLU A 7 1.15 -16.02 11.68
CA GLU A 7 1.90 -17.26 11.79
C GLU A 7 3.19 -17.24 10.96
N LEU A 8 3.34 -16.27 10.05
CA LEU A 8 4.39 -16.23 9.03
C LEU A 8 5.44 -15.12 9.23
N LYS A 9 5.17 -14.19 10.15
CA LYS A 9 6.03 -13.03 10.40
C LYS A 9 6.50 -13.01 11.85
N ASP A 10 7.63 -12.39 12.09
CA ASP A 10 8.17 -12.24 13.43
C ASP A 10 7.52 -11.06 14.15
N TYR A 11 6.73 -11.38 15.18
CA TYR A 11 6.10 -10.40 16.07
C TYR A 11 6.79 -10.32 17.43
N ASP A 12 7.82 -11.12 17.66
CA ASP A 12 8.49 -11.20 18.96
C ASP A 12 9.72 -10.30 18.99
N THR A 13 10.47 -10.20 17.90
CA THR A 13 11.65 -9.32 17.86
C THR A 13 11.26 -7.87 17.57
N LYS A 14 11.83 -6.97 18.36
CA LYS A 14 11.77 -5.53 18.16
C LYS A 14 13.17 -4.95 18.19
N LEU A 15 13.48 -4.07 17.25
CA LEU A 15 14.77 -3.39 17.18
C LEU A 15 14.61 -1.96 17.68
N LYS A 16 15.52 -1.53 18.55
CA LYS A 16 15.72 -0.12 18.89
C LYS A 16 16.80 0.42 17.96
N VAL A 17 16.45 1.44 17.19
CA VAL A 17 17.35 2.13 16.28
C VAL A 17 17.56 3.54 16.81
N THR A 18 18.82 3.88 17.06
CA THR A 18 19.26 5.21 17.49
C THR A 18 20.12 5.81 16.41
N LEU A 19 19.73 6.98 15.92
CA LEU A 19 20.45 7.75 14.91
C LEU A 19 20.91 9.06 15.55
N LYS A 20 22.22 9.29 15.65
CA LYS A 20 22.82 10.52 16.17
C LYS A 20 23.66 11.17 15.08
N ARG A 21 23.59 12.51 14.96
CA ARG A 21 24.36 13.27 13.97
C ARG A 21 25.77 13.58 14.48
N ASN A 22 26.69 13.79 13.54
CA ASN A 22 28.03 14.35 13.84
C ASN A 22 28.05 15.88 13.90
N LYS A 23 26.95 16.54 13.53
CA LYS A 23 26.84 17.99 13.41
C LYS A 23 25.96 18.58 14.50
N GLU A 24 26.33 19.79 14.92
CA GLU A 24 25.66 20.53 15.99
C GLU A 24 24.48 21.41 15.53
N ASP A 25 24.26 21.50 14.21
CA ASP A 25 23.19 22.32 13.66
C ASP A 25 21.80 21.73 13.95
N LEU A 26 20.84 22.62 14.19
CA LEU A 26 19.47 22.22 14.54
C LEU A 26 18.66 21.88 13.30
N LEU A 27 17.94 20.76 13.35
CA LEU A 27 16.87 20.47 12.40
C LEU A 27 15.61 21.28 12.76
N SER A 28 15.02 21.94 11.77
CA SER A 28 13.73 22.60 11.95
C SER A 28 12.62 21.57 12.21
N PRO A 29 11.54 21.94 12.94
CA PRO A 29 10.40 21.06 13.16
C PRO A 29 9.81 20.45 11.87
N TRP A 30 9.88 21.19 10.76
CA TRP A 30 9.45 20.71 9.45
C TRP A 30 10.36 19.62 8.87
N GLN A 31 11.67 19.73 9.05
CA GLN A 31 12.62 18.70 8.65
C GLN A 31 12.42 17.43 9.48
N ILE A 32 12.20 17.58 10.79
CA ILE A 32 11.92 16.47 11.71
C ILE A 32 10.63 15.74 11.29
N SER A 33 9.55 16.49 11.10
CA SER A 33 8.27 15.91 10.68
C SER A 33 8.37 15.20 9.32
N ASN A 34 9.12 15.77 8.38
CA ASN A 34 9.35 15.16 7.08
C ASN A 34 10.19 13.87 7.20
N PHE A 35 11.25 13.87 8.02
CA PHE A 35 12.07 12.68 8.29
C PHE A 35 11.18 11.54 8.79
N ILE A 36 10.46 11.78 9.89
CA ILE A 36 9.60 10.79 10.54
C ILE A 36 8.51 10.28 9.59
N SER A 37 7.85 11.19 8.86
CA SER A 37 6.79 10.81 7.91
C SER A 37 7.34 9.98 6.74
N THR A 38 8.57 10.22 6.31
CA THR A 38 9.20 9.50 5.20
C THR A 38 9.61 8.10 5.64
N ILE A 39 10.34 8.00 6.75
CA ILE A 39 10.75 6.72 7.38
C ILE A 39 9.51 5.85 7.64
N SER A 40 8.51 6.38 8.33
CA SER A 40 7.28 5.64 8.65
C SER A 40 6.52 5.19 7.40
N SER A 41 6.40 6.03 6.37
CA SER A 41 5.68 5.68 5.13
C SER A 41 6.40 4.59 4.35
N HIS A 42 7.73 4.68 4.18
CA HIS A 42 8.49 3.70 3.39
C HIS A 42 8.70 2.39 4.14
N TYR A 43 8.89 2.43 5.46
CA TYR A 43 8.88 1.23 6.30
C TYR A 43 7.56 0.47 6.15
N TYR A 44 6.43 1.16 6.28
CA TYR A 44 5.12 0.52 6.10
C TYR A 44 4.93 -0.10 4.71
N LYS A 45 5.44 0.55 3.66
CA LYS A 45 5.39 -0.01 2.30
C LYS A 45 6.25 -1.25 2.13
N ASN A 46 7.42 -1.30 2.78
CA ASN A 46 8.26 -2.50 2.79
C ASN A 46 7.54 -3.64 3.53
N GLU A 47 6.94 -3.37 4.68
CA GLU A 47 6.11 -4.34 5.39
C GLU A 47 4.97 -4.89 4.51
N LEU A 48 4.32 -4.02 3.73
CA LEU A 48 3.30 -4.46 2.76
C LEU A 48 3.90 -5.31 1.64
N LEU A 49 5.03 -4.92 1.04
CA LEU A 49 5.69 -5.69 -0.03
C LEU A 49 6.10 -7.09 0.46
N ASN A 50 6.71 -7.16 1.64
CA ASN A 50 7.08 -8.42 2.30
C ASN A 50 5.85 -9.29 2.55
N THR A 51 4.76 -8.70 3.03
CA THR A 51 3.50 -9.43 3.31
C THR A 51 2.81 -9.89 2.03
N ILE A 52 2.87 -9.11 0.95
CA ILE A 52 2.40 -9.52 -0.37
C ILE A 52 3.22 -10.72 -0.88
N SER A 53 4.55 -10.66 -0.77
CA SER A 53 5.43 -11.77 -1.16
C SER A 53 5.12 -13.05 -0.38
N LEU A 54 4.90 -12.95 0.94
CA LEU A 54 4.47 -14.07 1.76
C LEU A 54 3.11 -14.62 1.31
N ALA A 55 2.14 -13.76 1.03
CA ALA A 55 0.83 -14.21 0.54
C ALA A 55 0.94 -14.97 -0.78
N LEU A 56 1.76 -14.48 -1.72
CA LEU A 56 2.01 -15.15 -2.99
C LEU A 56 2.71 -16.51 -2.79
N LYS A 57 3.73 -16.57 -1.93
CA LYS A 57 4.43 -17.81 -1.55
C LYS A 57 3.49 -18.86 -0.97
N GLU A 58 2.52 -18.45 -0.14
CA GLU A 58 1.51 -19.33 0.45
C GLU A 58 0.36 -19.70 -0.52
N GLY A 59 0.50 -19.38 -1.81
CA GLY A 59 -0.45 -19.78 -2.86
C GLY A 59 -1.65 -18.86 -3.03
N ILE A 60 -1.68 -17.69 -2.39
CA ILE A 60 -2.72 -16.68 -2.66
C ILE A 60 -2.56 -16.20 -4.10
N GLN A 61 -3.61 -16.37 -4.89
CA GLN A 61 -3.63 -15.94 -6.28
C GLN A 61 -3.51 -14.41 -6.39
N PRO A 62 -2.64 -13.88 -7.28
CA PRO A 62 -2.42 -12.44 -7.42
C PRO A 62 -3.68 -11.66 -7.80
N GLU A 63 -4.65 -12.30 -8.47
CA GLU A 63 -5.95 -11.69 -8.79
C GLU A 63 -6.77 -11.35 -7.54
N ASN A 64 -6.49 -12.00 -6.41
CA ASN A 64 -7.20 -11.79 -5.16
C ASN A 64 -6.51 -10.73 -4.27
N ILE A 65 -5.29 -10.30 -4.60
CA ILE A 65 -4.59 -9.22 -3.91
C ILE A 65 -4.95 -7.90 -4.58
N PHE A 66 -5.33 -6.88 -3.80
CA PHE A 66 -5.69 -5.58 -4.34
C PHE A 66 -5.36 -4.44 -3.39
N ILE A 67 -5.19 -3.25 -3.96
CA ILE A 67 -4.92 -2.00 -3.24
C ILE A 67 -6.12 -1.07 -3.38
N PHE A 68 -6.44 -0.33 -2.32
CA PHE A 68 -7.41 0.75 -2.40
C PHE A 68 -6.79 2.00 -3.01
N ASN A 69 -7.55 2.73 -3.83
CA ASN A 69 -7.08 3.93 -4.50
C ASN A 69 -6.84 5.15 -3.58
N ASN A 70 -7.06 5.01 -2.27
CA ASN A 70 -6.92 6.08 -1.28
C ASN A 70 -6.03 5.65 -0.12
N SER A 71 -5.41 6.63 0.54
CA SER A 71 -4.70 6.40 1.81
C SER A 71 -5.66 6.35 3.00
N PHE A 72 -5.31 5.58 4.04
CA PHE A 72 -6.06 5.64 5.30
C PHE A 72 -5.86 6.99 6.04
N SER A 73 -6.87 7.37 6.83
CA SER A 73 -6.92 8.62 7.58
C SER A 73 -6.50 8.42 9.03
N LEU A 74 -5.58 9.26 9.53
CA LEU A 74 -5.05 9.16 10.90
C LEU A 74 -6.11 9.34 12.00
N TYR A 75 -7.23 9.99 11.69
CA TYR A 75 -8.25 10.37 12.67
C TYR A 75 -9.42 9.38 12.77
N LYS A 76 -9.33 8.23 12.09
CA LYS A 76 -10.33 7.17 12.16
C LYS A 76 -9.81 6.01 13.00
N SER A 77 -10.65 5.42 13.85
CA SER A 77 -10.21 4.37 14.79
C SER A 77 -9.87 3.04 14.12
N TYR A 78 -10.51 2.72 12.98
CA TYR A 78 -10.34 1.45 12.24
C TYR A 78 -10.38 0.18 13.12
N ALA A 79 -11.07 0.24 14.26
CA ALA A 79 -10.98 -0.78 15.31
C ALA A 79 -11.36 -2.20 14.83
N ASN A 80 -12.24 -2.31 13.82
CA ASN A 80 -12.77 -3.56 13.29
C ASN A 80 -12.35 -3.83 11.83
N LEU A 81 -11.23 -3.25 11.37
CA LEU A 81 -10.83 -3.33 9.95
C LEU A 81 -10.05 -4.60 9.57
N ASP A 82 -9.93 -5.58 10.46
CA ASP A 82 -9.11 -6.78 10.18
C ASP A 82 -9.69 -7.61 9.02
N THR A 83 -10.99 -7.93 9.12
CA THR A 83 -11.72 -8.66 8.09
C THR A 83 -13.07 -7.99 7.84
N ILE A 84 -13.39 -7.78 6.56
CA ILE A 84 -14.63 -7.16 6.10
C ILE A 84 -15.49 -8.26 5.47
N ASP A 85 -16.69 -8.47 6.03
CA ASP A 85 -17.66 -9.43 5.51
C ASP A 85 -18.54 -8.78 4.44
N LEU A 86 -18.41 -9.22 3.18
CA LEU A 86 -19.18 -8.66 2.08
C LEU A 86 -20.61 -9.24 2.01
N ASN A 87 -20.99 -10.12 2.93
CA ASN A 87 -22.39 -10.53 3.12
C ASN A 87 -23.12 -9.61 4.11
N ASP A 88 -22.39 -8.78 4.86
CA ASP A 88 -22.95 -7.81 5.80
C ASP A 88 -23.02 -6.39 5.20
N ILE A 89 -24.10 -5.69 5.52
CA ILE A 89 -24.34 -4.31 5.07
C ILE A 89 -23.23 -3.38 5.59
N ASN A 90 -22.79 -3.55 6.84
CA ASN A 90 -21.74 -2.70 7.39
C ASN A 90 -20.39 -3.03 6.75
N GLY A 91 -20.09 -4.30 6.52
CA GLY A 91 -18.89 -4.70 5.79
C GLY A 91 -18.82 -4.09 4.38
N VAL A 92 -19.92 -4.11 3.62
CA VAL A 92 -19.96 -3.45 2.30
C VAL A 92 -19.79 -1.93 2.41
N LYS A 93 -20.40 -1.30 3.42
CA LYS A 93 -20.21 0.14 3.68
C LYS A 93 -18.76 0.47 4.00
N ASP A 94 -18.10 -0.33 4.83
CA ASP A 94 -16.70 -0.17 5.19
C ASP A 94 -15.80 -0.34 3.97
N PHE A 95 -16.04 -1.37 3.16
CA PHE A 95 -15.33 -1.57 1.89
C PHE A 95 -15.44 -0.36 0.96
N TYR A 96 -16.66 0.17 0.78
CA TYR A 96 -16.88 1.39 0.02
C TYR A 96 -16.17 2.61 0.63
N HIS A 97 -16.06 2.69 1.95
CA HIS A 97 -15.40 3.80 2.63
C HIS A 97 -13.88 3.78 2.53
N LEU A 98 -13.27 2.62 2.28
CA LEU A 98 -11.83 2.49 2.05
C LEU A 98 -11.40 2.99 0.67
N GLY A 99 -12.22 2.81 -0.36
CA GLY A 99 -11.95 3.35 -1.70
C GLY A 99 -12.42 2.43 -2.82
N ASN A 100 -11.87 2.65 -4.01
CA ASN A 100 -12.02 1.72 -5.13
C ASN A 100 -10.90 0.69 -5.11
N PRO A 101 -11.21 -0.60 -5.26
CA PRO A 101 -10.20 -1.66 -5.35
C PRO A 101 -9.48 -1.61 -6.70
N ILE A 102 -8.18 -1.82 -6.68
CA ILE A 102 -7.31 -1.99 -7.86
C ILE A 102 -6.52 -3.26 -7.64
N SER A 103 -6.81 -4.29 -8.42
CA SER A 103 -6.18 -5.61 -8.27
C SER A 103 -4.72 -5.61 -8.71
N LEU A 104 -3.92 -6.50 -8.12
CA LEU A 104 -2.54 -6.76 -8.52
C LEU A 104 -2.50 -7.41 -9.92
N PHE A 105 -3.29 -8.47 -10.10
CA PHE A 105 -3.65 -9.01 -11.43
C PHE A 105 -5.16 -8.76 -11.69
N PRO A 106 -5.60 -8.58 -12.95
CA PRO A 106 -7.00 -8.33 -13.27
C PRO A 106 -7.96 -9.32 -12.58
N ASN A 107 -9.00 -8.79 -11.93
CA ASN A 107 -10.06 -9.59 -11.32
C ASN A 107 -11.41 -8.96 -11.66
N GLU A 108 -12.22 -9.69 -12.41
CA GLU A 108 -13.51 -9.19 -12.91
C GLU A 108 -14.44 -8.70 -11.79
N PHE A 109 -14.54 -9.43 -10.68
CA PHE A 109 -15.38 -9.04 -9.54
C PHE A 109 -14.93 -7.70 -8.95
N LEU A 110 -13.63 -7.52 -8.74
CA LEU A 110 -13.08 -6.28 -8.20
C LEU A 110 -13.17 -5.12 -9.20
N ILE A 111 -13.05 -5.38 -10.50
CA ILE A 111 -13.26 -4.39 -11.57
C ILE A 111 -14.72 -3.93 -11.58
N LYS A 112 -15.68 -4.86 -11.52
CA LYS A 112 -17.12 -4.57 -11.40
C LYS A 112 -17.40 -3.68 -10.19
N ILE A 113 -16.83 -4.01 -9.02
CA ILE A 113 -16.95 -3.19 -7.81
C ILE A 113 -16.35 -1.79 -8.02
N ASN A 114 -15.16 -1.68 -8.61
CA ASN A 114 -14.52 -0.38 -8.87
C ASN A 114 -15.43 0.54 -9.69
N ILE A 115 -16.07 -0.01 -10.72
CA ILE A 115 -17.00 0.71 -11.61
C ILE A 115 -18.25 1.15 -10.84
N ILE A 116 -18.88 0.23 -10.10
CA ILE A 116 -20.09 0.51 -9.29
C ILE A 116 -19.79 1.59 -8.25
N PHE A 117 -18.73 1.41 -7.46
CA PHE A 117 -18.33 2.36 -6.43
C PHE A 117 -17.92 3.71 -7.03
N GLY A 118 -17.26 3.71 -8.19
CA GLY A 118 -16.90 4.90 -8.95
C GLY A 118 -18.13 5.71 -9.34
N TYR A 119 -19.10 5.08 -10.01
CA TYR A 119 -20.30 5.78 -10.44
C TYR A 119 -21.18 6.20 -9.26
N PHE A 120 -21.35 5.34 -8.25
CA PHE A 120 -22.13 5.67 -7.06
C PHE A 120 -21.56 6.88 -6.29
N ARG A 121 -20.22 6.97 -6.15
CA ARG A 121 -19.58 8.19 -5.61
C ARG A 121 -19.87 9.38 -6.49
N LYS A 122 -19.72 9.23 -7.81
CA LYS A 122 -19.87 10.35 -8.73
C LYS A 122 -21.30 10.90 -8.75
N ALA A 123 -22.30 10.02 -8.74
CA ALA A 123 -23.70 10.39 -8.62
C ALA A 123 -23.96 11.15 -7.30
N ASN A 124 -23.46 10.65 -6.17
CA ASN A 124 -23.57 11.34 -4.88
C ASN A 124 -22.85 12.70 -4.82
N GLU A 125 -21.69 12.84 -5.47
CA GLU A 125 -21.01 14.13 -5.63
C GLU A 125 -21.85 15.12 -6.43
N ILE A 126 -22.48 14.65 -7.52
CA ILE A 126 -23.37 15.46 -8.36
C ILE A 126 -24.56 15.92 -7.53
N LEU A 127 -25.26 15.03 -6.84
CA LEU A 127 -26.39 15.38 -5.96
C LEU A 127 -25.98 16.40 -4.89
N HIS A 128 -24.85 16.14 -4.22
CA HIS A 128 -24.37 17.02 -3.16
C HIS A 128 -24.03 18.43 -3.64
N ARG A 129 -23.46 18.58 -4.85
CA ARG A 129 -23.15 19.89 -5.46
C ARG A 129 -24.39 20.78 -5.59
N TYR A 130 -25.56 20.18 -5.79
CA TYR A 130 -26.83 20.89 -5.91
C TYR A 130 -27.65 20.88 -4.61
N ASN A 131 -27.00 20.63 -3.46
CA ASN A 131 -27.65 20.55 -2.14
C ASN A 131 -28.79 19.53 -2.06
N LEU A 132 -28.75 18.48 -2.88
CA LEU A 132 -29.70 17.38 -2.82
C LEU A 132 -29.25 16.32 -1.80
N PRO A 133 -30.20 15.56 -1.23
CA PRO A 133 -29.89 14.37 -0.44
C PRO A 133 -29.00 13.39 -1.21
N ARG A 134 -28.15 12.66 -0.50
CA ARG A 134 -27.33 11.59 -1.07
C ARG A 134 -28.11 10.28 -1.05
N MET A 135 -27.81 9.40 -1.99
CA MET A 135 -28.30 8.01 -1.97
C MET A 135 -27.75 7.28 -0.74
N TYR A 136 -28.58 6.42 -0.15
CA TYR A 136 -28.18 5.55 0.95
C TYR A 136 -27.25 4.45 0.44
N LYS A 137 -26.24 4.11 1.24
CA LYS A 137 -25.20 3.14 0.85
C LYS A 137 -25.65 1.69 0.99
N ASP A 138 -26.76 1.48 1.68
CA ASP A 138 -27.33 0.18 2.00
C ASP A 138 -27.60 -0.63 0.72
N ILE A 139 -28.00 0.05 -0.37
CA ILE A 139 -28.19 -0.56 -1.69
C ILE A 139 -26.93 -1.20 -2.28
N LEU A 140 -25.73 -0.81 -1.84
CA LEU A 140 -24.49 -1.39 -2.36
C LEU A 140 -24.37 -2.88 -2.05
N VAL A 141 -25.00 -3.37 -0.97
CA VAL A 141 -25.01 -4.81 -0.65
C VAL A 141 -25.73 -5.60 -1.74
N GLU A 142 -26.86 -5.07 -2.22
CA GLU A 142 -27.69 -5.69 -3.25
C GLU A 142 -26.94 -5.71 -4.59
N PHE A 143 -26.21 -4.63 -4.90
CA PHE A 143 -25.38 -4.58 -6.11
C PHE A 143 -24.22 -5.58 -6.08
N ILE A 144 -23.53 -5.69 -4.94
CA ILE A 144 -22.41 -6.64 -4.77
C ILE A 144 -22.93 -8.08 -4.83
N ASP A 145 -24.09 -8.36 -4.25
CA ASP A 145 -24.72 -9.68 -4.36
C ASP A 145 -25.13 -9.98 -5.81
N TYR A 146 -25.75 -9.01 -6.48
CA TYR A 146 -26.23 -9.17 -7.86
C TYR A 146 -25.11 -9.49 -8.87
N ILE A 147 -23.95 -8.83 -8.77
CA ILE A 147 -22.81 -9.08 -9.68
C ILE A 147 -22.18 -10.46 -9.51
N LYS A 148 -22.37 -11.16 -8.38
CA LYS A 148 -21.86 -12.53 -8.19
C LYS A 148 -22.63 -13.55 -9.00
N HIS A 149 -23.91 -13.28 -9.25
CA HIS A 149 -24.83 -14.22 -9.86
C HIS A 149 -25.17 -13.90 -11.33
N HIS A 150 -24.71 -12.75 -11.85
CA HIS A 150 -25.07 -12.29 -13.19
C HIS A 150 -23.86 -11.69 -13.94
N GLU A 151 -23.55 -12.26 -15.11
CA GLU A 151 -22.42 -11.82 -15.95
C GLU A 151 -22.61 -10.37 -16.46
N ASN A 152 -23.80 -10.04 -16.96
CA ASN A 152 -24.15 -8.72 -17.53
C ASN A 152 -24.81 -7.77 -16.51
N ALA A 153 -24.32 -7.80 -15.27
CA ALA A 153 -24.92 -7.05 -14.17
C ALA A 153 -24.70 -5.52 -14.23
N ILE A 154 -23.59 -5.08 -14.83
CA ILE A 154 -23.11 -3.70 -14.69
C ILE A 154 -24.04 -2.68 -15.32
N GLU A 155 -24.51 -2.90 -16.55
CA GLU A 155 -25.42 -1.95 -17.22
C GLU A 155 -26.66 -1.70 -16.37
N LYS A 156 -27.29 -2.76 -15.88
CA LYS A 156 -28.48 -2.70 -15.02
C LYS A 156 -28.22 -1.97 -13.70
N ILE A 157 -27.11 -2.27 -13.03
CA ILE A 157 -26.75 -1.59 -11.76
C ILE A 157 -26.50 -0.10 -12.01
N LEU A 158 -25.80 0.25 -13.09
CA LEU A 158 -25.56 1.66 -13.44
C LEU A 158 -26.86 2.38 -13.79
N ASP A 159 -27.82 1.72 -14.45
CA ASP A 159 -29.17 2.25 -14.64
C ASP A 159 -29.91 2.45 -13.32
N GLU A 160 -29.81 1.51 -12.40
CA GLU A 160 -30.46 1.60 -11.10
C GLU A 160 -29.90 2.75 -10.26
N ILE A 161 -28.57 2.94 -10.25
CA ILE A 161 -27.93 4.11 -9.62
C ILE A 161 -28.44 5.41 -10.26
N TYR A 162 -28.54 5.45 -11.59
CA TYR A 162 -29.06 6.62 -12.30
C TYR A 162 -30.52 6.92 -11.90
N ASN A 163 -31.38 5.90 -11.91
CA ASN A 163 -32.80 6.03 -11.60
C ASN A 163 -33.02 6.48 -10.15
N ASN A 164 -32.27 5.93 -9.19
CA ASN A 164 -32.33 6.36 -7.79
C ASN A 164 -31.89 7.81 -7.61
N ALA A 165 -30.84 8.24 -8.31
CA ALA A 165 -30.43 9.64 -8.32
C ALA A 165 -31.48 10.54 -8.96
N ALA A 166 -32.11 10.10 -10.06
CA ALA A 166 -33.19 10.82 -10.72
C ALA A 166 -34.41 10.98 -9.80
N GLU A 167 -34.81 9.93 -9.08
CA GLU A 167 -35.92 10.00 -8.13
C GLU A 167 -35.67 11.05 -7.03
N ILE A 168 -34.45 11.14 -6.50
CA ILE A 168 -34.06 12.18 -5.53
C ILE A 168 -34.20 13.58 -6.15
N ILE A 169 -33.79 13.76 -7.41
CA ILE A 169 -33.90 15.05 -8.11
C ILE A 169 -35.37 15.45 -8.27
N TYR A 170 -36.23 14.52 -8.72
CA TYR A 170 -37.64 14.79 -8.99
C TYR A 170 -38.50 14.93 -7.73
N SER A 171 -38.13 14.27 -6.64
CA SER A 171 -38.79 14.38 -5.33
C SER A 171 -38.38 15.63 -4.53
N SER A 172 -37.33 16.34 -4.95
CA SER A 172 -36.90 17.57 -4.29
C SER A 172 -37.96 18.67 -4.36
N LYS A 173 -38.33 19.19 -3.19
CA LYS A 173 -39.23 20.35 -3.06
C LYS A 173 -38.56 21.66 -3.50
N ASN A 174 -37.23 21.72 -3.43
CA ASN A 174 -36.47 22.88 -3.84
C ASN A 174 -36.11 22.72 -5.33
N LYS A 175 -36.50 23.68 -6.19
CA LYS A 175 -36.29 23.65 -7.65
C LYS A 175 -35.37 24.76 -8.16
N ASP A 176 -34.58 25.35 -7.26
CA ASP A 176 -33.64 26.43 -7.60
C ASP A 176 -32.41 25.95 -8.43
N PHE A 177 -32.46 24.74 -8.98
CA PHE A 177 -31.40 24.14 -9.79
C PHE A 177 -31.91 23.69 -11.17
N ASN A 178 -31.00 23.67 -12.13
CA ASN A 178 -31.31 23.25 -13.49
C ASN A 178 -31.30 21.71 -13.61
N ILE A 179 -32.48 21.09 -13.51
CA ILE A 179 -32.67 19.62 -13.60
C ILE A 179 -31.96 19.03 -14.82
N LYS A 180 -32.13 19.63 -16.01
CA LYS A 180 -31.52 19.13 -17.26
C LYS A 180 -29.99 19.08 -17.19
N GLN A 181 -29.39 20.02 -16.48
CA GLN A 181 -27.94 20.04 -16.27
C GLN A 181 -27.47 18.91 -15.34
N ILE A 182 -28.25 18.62 -14.29
CA ILE A 182 -27.97 17.51 -13.37
C ILE A 182 -28.10 16.17 -14.11
N GLU A 183 -29.20 15.96 -14.84
CA GLU A 183 -29.44 14.75 -15.63
C GLU A 183 -28.37 14.52 -16.70
N SER A 184 -27.96 15.58 -17.40
CA SER A 184 -26.87 15.51 -18.37
C SER A 184 -25.55 15.12 -17.71
N SER A 185 -25.27 15.65 -16.51
CA SER A 185 -24.08 15.28 -15.73
C SER A 185 -24.12 13.82 -15.26
N LEU A 186 -25.28 13.34 -14.80
CA LEU A 186 -25.48 11.94 -14.41
C LEU A 186 -25.37 10.98 -15.60
N SER A 187 -25.98 11.34 -16.73
CA SER A 187 -25.99 10.53 -17.96
C SER A 187 -24.60 10.45 -18.59
N SER A 188 -23.88 11.56 -18.67
CA SER A 188 -22.50 11.58 -19.16
C SER A 188 -21.57 10.78 -18.26
N SER A 189 -21.73 10.90 -16.94
CA SER A 189 -20.99 10.07 -15.99
C SER A 189 -21.33 8.58 -16.13
N ARG A 190 -22.62 8.21 -16.26
CA ARG A 190 -23.05 6.82 -16.48
C ARG A 190 -22.38 6.25 -17.72
N ARG A 191 -22.46 6.97 -18.84
CA ARG A 191 -21.86 6.57 -20.12
C ARG A 191 -20.36 6.36 -20.00
N LYS A 192 -19.66 7.23 -19.26
CA LYS A 192 -18.22 7.04 -19.00
C LYS A 192 -17.95 5.69 -18.32
N TYR A 193 -18.63 5.39 -17.21
CA TYR A 193 -18.40 4.15 -16.46
C TYR A 193 -18.85 2.90 -17.23
N LEU A 194 -19.89 3.01 -18.06
CA LEU A 194 -20.29 1.94 -18.96
C LEU A 194 -19.23 1.69 -20.05
N ASN A 195 -18.71 2.76 -20.67
CA ASN A 195 -17.62 2.65 -21.65
C ASN A 195 -16.35 2.04 -21.03
N ASP A 196 -16.02 2.40 -19.79
CA ASP A 196 -14.87 1.84 -19.06
C ASP A 196 -15.05 0.31 -18.88
N TYR A 197 -16.28 -0.16 -18.63
CA TYR A 197 -16.61 -1.60 -18.56
C TYR A 197 -16.55 -2.29 -19.93
N ASP A 198 -17.14 -1.67 -20.96
CA ASP A 198 -17.14 -2.21 -22.32
C ASP A 198 -15.72 -2.33 -22.89
N GLU A 199 -14.83 -1.40 -22.53
CA GLU A 199 -13.41 -1.46 -22.87
C GLU A 199 -12.74 -2.66 -22.19
N PHE A 200 -13.01 -2.89 -20.90
CA PHE A 200 -12.54 -4.09 -20.20
C PHE A 200 -13.01 -5.38 -20.87
N LEU A 201 -14.31 -5.48 -21.24
CA LEU A 201 -14.84 -6.66 -21.93
C LEU A 201 -14.15 -6.93 -23.27
N LYS A 202 -13.82 -5.87 -24.03
CA LYS A 202 -13.06 -6.01 -25.29
C LYS A 202 -11.63 -6.49 -25.07
N GLU A 203 -11.04 -6.17 -23.93
CA GLU A 203 -9.66 -6.54 -23.57
C GLU A 203 -9.57 -7.91 -22.88
N GLN A 204 -10.69 -8.47 -22.39
CA GLN A 204 -10.74 -9.67 -21.54
C GLN A 204 -9.98 -10.86 -22.11
N ILE A 205 -10.20 -11.23 -23.38
CA ILE A 205 -9.51 -12.37 -24.00
C ILE A 205 -7.99 -12.15 -24.03
N ASN A 206 -7.55 -10.93 -24.36
CA ASN A 206 -6.12 -10.61 -24.38
C ASN A 206 -5.53 -10.61 -22.97
N LEU A 207 -6.31 -10.20 -21.96
CA LEU A 207 -5.90 -10.26 -20.55
C LEU A 207 -5.75 -11.70 -20.07
N GLU A 208 -6.67 -12.59 -20.42
CA GLU A 208 -6.59 -14.01 -20.05
C GLU A 208 -5.35 -14.68 -20.65
N ILE A 209 -5.09 -14.44 -21.94
CA ILE A 209 -3.87 -14.92 -22.61
C ILE A 209 -2.63 -14.37 -21.86
N LEU A 210 -2.63 -13.07 -21.58
CA LEU A 210 -1.49 -12.43 -20.92
C LEU A 210 -1.25 -12.95 -19.50
N ILE A 211 -2.30 -13.15 -18.71
CA ILE A 211 -2.20 -13.72 -17.36
C ILE A 211 -1.60 -15.12 -17.43
N ASN A 212 -2.02 -15.95 -18.40
CA ASN A 212 -1.48 -17.29 -18.59
C ASN A 212 -0.01 -17.24 -19.02
N ASP A 213 0.37 -16.34 -19.92
CA ASP A 213 1.76 -16.15 -20.35
C ASP A 213 2.65 -15.71 -19.18
N LEU A 214 2.15 -14.82 -18.31
CA LEU A 214 2.87 -14.37 -17.11
C LEU A 214 3.00 -15.50 -16.08
N LYS A 215 1.92 -16.20 -15.74
CA LYS A 215 1.94 -17.32 -14.79
C LYS A 215 2.78 -18.49 -15.30
N GLY A 216 2.83 -18.70 -16.61
CA GLY A 216 3.69 -19.68 -17.27
C GLY A 216 5.13 -19.23 -17.45
N ASN A 217 5.51 -18.03 -16.98
CA ASN A 217 6.83 -17.41 -17.17
C ASN A 217 7.28 -17.37 -18.65
N ILE A 218 6.32 -17.27 -19.58
CA ILE A 218 6.59 -17.04 -21.01
C ILE A 218 7.00 -15.58 -21.24
N ILE A 219 6.43 -14.67 -20.45
CA ILE A 219 6.77 -13.25 -20.40
C ILE A 219 7.18 -12.93 -18.97
N SER A 220 8.39 -12.40 -18.78
CA SER A 220 8.87 -11.92 -17.48
C SER A 220 8.88 -10.39 -17.39
N SER A 221 9.08 -9.70 -18.51
CA SER A 221 9.15 -8.24 -18.58
C SER A 221 8.51 -7.67 -19.84
N PHE A 222 8.15 -6.39 -19.80
CA PHE A 222 7.54 -5.67 -20.92
C PHE A 222 8.41 -4.49 -21.34
N LYS A 223 8.68 -4.39 -22.64
CA LYS A 223 9.27 -3.22 -23.29
C LYS A 223 8.16 -2.27 -23.73
N LYS A 224 8.51 -0.98 -23.91
CA LYS A 224 7.54 0.06 -24.28
C LYS A 224 6.87 -0.21 -25.63
N GLU A 225 7.57 -0.90 -26.52
CA GLU A 225 7.12 -1.22 -27.89
C GLU A 225 6.26 -2.49 -27.96
N ASP A 226 6.13 -3.24 -26.85
CA ASP A 226 5.38 -4.49 -26.87
C ASP A 226 3.89 -4.23 -27.09
N LYS A 227 3.26 -5.08 -27.91
CA LYS A 227 1.83 -4.99 -28.27
C LYS A 227 0.93 -4.91 -27.03
N ASN A 228 1.29 -5.61 -25.96
CA ASN A 228 0.53 -5.71 -24.72
C ASN A 228 0.96 -4.70 -23.64
N SER A 229 1.91 -3.79 -23.94
CA SER A 229 2.40 -2.79 -22.99
C SER A 229 1.32 -1.83 -22.47
N HIS A 230 0.24 -1.62 -23.23
CA HIS A 230 -0.90 -0.82 -22.78
C HIS A 230 -1.72 -1.58 -21.71
N LEU A 231 -1.94 -2.89 -21.89
CA LEU A 231 -2.64 -3.73 -20.92
C LEU A 231 -1.83 -3.89 -19.63
N GLU A 232 -0.52 -4.12 -19.76
CA GLU A 232 0.41 -4.17 -18.61
C GLU A 232 0.29 -2.89 -17.76
N ARG A 233 0.38 -1.72 -18.40
CA ARG A 233 0.32 -0.44 -17.69
C ARG A 233 -1.04 -0.21 -17.03
N LYS A 234 -2.12 -0.57 -17.73
CA LYS A 234 -3.50 -0.33 -17.29
C LYS A 234 -3.89 -1.23 -16.12
N TYR A 235 -3.51 -2.51 -16.14
CA TYR A 235 -4.02 -3.50 -15.21
C TYR A 235 -3.00 -4.04 -14.20
N PHE A 236 -1.71 -4.09 -14.53
CA PHE A 236 -0.70 -4.71 -13.67
C PHE A 236 0.15 -3.64 -12.95
N SER A 237 0.72 -2.69 -13.69
CA SER A 237 1.51 -1.59 -13.11
C SER A 237 0.66 -0.58 -12.31
N ASN A 238 -0.65 -0.56 -12.50
CA ASN A 238 -1.54 0.36 -11.76
C ASN A 238 -1.50 0.09 -10.25
N PHE A 239 -1.47 -1.18 -9.82
CA PHE A 239 -1.32 -1.55 -8.41
C PHE A 239 -0.05 -0.94 -7.80
N PHE A 240 1.09 -1.19 -8.43
CA PHE A 240 2.38 -0.73 -7.92
C PHE A 240 2.52 0.80 -7.98
N SER A 241 1.97 1.43 -9.02
CA SER A 241 1.90 2.90 -9.10
C SER A 241 1.14 3.47 -7.90
N LYS A 242 0.00 2.86 -7.52
CA LYS A 242 -0.75 3.28 -6.33
C LYS A 242 0.00 3.02 -5.04
N LEU A 243 0.69 1.89 -4.90
CA LEU A 243 1.51 1.61 -3.72
C LEU A 243 2.62 2.67 -3.54
N ASN A 244 3.23 3.11 -4.64
CA ASN A 244 4.25 4.14 -4.62
C ASN A 244 3.69 5.55 -4.35
N ASP A 245 2.58 5.93 -4.98
CA ASP A 245 2.02 7.28 -4.90
C ASP A 245 1.31 7.55 -3.57
N LEU A 246 0.65 6.55 -3.00
CA LEU A 246 -0.07 6.69 -1.74
C LEU A 246 0.92 6.72 -0.58
N LYS A 247 0.79 7.69 0.32
CA LYS A 247 1.64 7.75 1.54
C LYS A 247 1.34 6.60 2.50
N ARG A 248 0.07 6.20 2.59
CA ARG A 248 -0.43 5.19 3.52
C ARG A 248 -1.40 4.26 2.79
N PRO A 249 -0.90 3.46 1.83
CA PRO A 249 -1.73 2.56 1.02
C PRO A 249 -2.46 1.55 1.90
N ILE A 250 -3.58 1.01 1.41
CA ILE A 250 -4.30 -0.08 2.08
C ILE A 250 -4.33 -1.23 1.10
N VAL A 251 -3.78 -2.37 1.47
CA VAL A 251 -3.75 -3.58 0.64
C VAL A 251 -4.56 -4.66 1.34
N ALA A 252 -5.25 -5.48 0.54
CA ALA A 252 -6.13 -6.51 1.04
C ALA A 252 -6.13 -7.75 0.16
N ILE A 253 -6.57 -8.87 0.74
CA ILE A 253 -6.81 -10.14 0.06
C ILE A 253 -8.31 -10.39 0.02
N TYR A 254 -8.85 -10.68 -1.16
CA TYR A 254 -10.23 -11.12 -1.33
C TYR A 254 -10.32 -12.65 -1.27
N ASN A 255 -10.93 -13.17 -0.21
CA ASN A 255 -11.28 -14.58 -0.10
C ASN A 255 -12.63 -14.83 -0.76
N ARG A 256 -12.59 -15.44 -1.96
CA ARG A 256 -13.78 -15.75 -2.77
C ARG A 256 -14.73 -16.73 -2.09
N GLU A 257 -14.20 -17.70 -1.35
CA GLU A 257 -15.00 -18.79 -0.74
C GLU A 257 -15.87 -18.27 0.41
N GLU A 258 -15.29 -17.41 1.25
CA GLU A 258 -16.00 -16.83 2.40
C GLU A 258 -16.67 -15.50 2.07
N ASN A 259 -16.42 -14.96 0.87
CA ASN A 259 -16.84 -13.62 0.45
C ASN A 259 -16.40 -12.55 1.48
N ARG A 260 -15.11 -12.60 1.84
CA ARG A 260 -14.49 -11.73 2.84
C ARG A 260 -13.25 -11.05 2.29
N ILE A 261 -12.99 -9.86 2.79
CA ILE A 261 -11.76 -9.11 2.50
C ILE A 261 -10.93 -9.06 3.77
N GLN A 262 -9.68 -9.52 3.70
CA GLN A 262 -8.71 -9.43 4.78
C GLN A 262 -7.76 -8.27 4.51
N ILE A 263 -7.62 -7.34 5.45
CA ILE A 263 -6.68 -6.21 5.33
C ILE A 263 -5.29 -6.64 5.79
N LEU A 264 -4.28 -6.38 4.97
CA LEU A 264 -2.88 -6.71 5.28
C LEU A 264 -2.25 -5.64 6.17
N CYS A 265 -1.33 -6.07 7.05
CA CYS A 265 -0.59 -5.20 7.95
C CYS A 265 -1.50 -4.26 8.77
N ASN A 266 -2.62 -4.80 9.25
CA ASN A 266 -3.68 -4.02 9.93
C ASN A 266 -3.17 -3.27 11.18
N SER A 267 -2.12 -3.75 11.86
CA SER A 267 -1.51 -3.08 13.02
C SER A 267 -0.92 -1.70 12.71
N PHE A 268 -0.58 -1.43 11.45
CA PHE A 268 -0.13 -0.11 10.98
C PHE A 268 -1.28 0.86 10.75
N ILE A 269 -2.50 0.35 10.58
CA ILE A 269 -3.71 1.12 10.29
C ILE A 269 -4.50 1.35 11.58
N ASN A 270 -4.68 0.30 12.37
CA ASN A 270 -5.45 0.31 13.60
C ASN A 270 -4.58 0.72 14.79
N SER A 271 -4.75 1.98 15.21
CA SER A 271 -4.03 2.55 16.37
C SER A 271 -4.22 1.81 17.70
N GLN A 272 -5.25 0.96 17.82
CA GLN A 272 -5.54 0.16 19.02
C GLN A 272 -4.83 -1.21 19.00
N GLN A 273 -4.30 -1.65 17.87
CA GLN A 273 -3.64 -2.94 17.68
C GLN A 273 -2.15 -2.74 17.36
N ARG A 274 -1.45 -1.95 18.17
CA ARG A 274 0.00 -1.78 18.01
C ARG A 274 0.71 -3.07 18.42
N ASP A 275 1.49 -3.61 17.51
CA ASP A 275 2.36 -4.76 17.74
C ASP A 275 3.84 -4.31 17.73
N ASN A 276 4.77 -5.28 17.81
CA ASN A 276 6.20 -5.01 17.79
C ASN A 276 6.72 -4.52 16.44
N LYS A 277 5.95 -4.68 15.35
CA LYS A 277 6.29 -4.15 14.04
C LYS A 277 5.94 -2.67 13.92
N PHE A 278 5.04 -2.14 14.74
CA PHE A 278 4.70 -0.72 14.71
C PHE A 278 5.91 0.17 15.00
N LEU A 279 6.16 1.17 14.13
CA LEU A 279 7.20 2.17 14.34
C LEU A 279 6.82 3.10 15.51
N ASP A 280 7.55 2.97 16.62
CA ASP A 280 7.29 3.70 17.85
C ASP A 280 8.45 4.65 18.19
N ILE A 281 8.22 5.95 18.04
CA ILE A 281 9.23 6.99 18.30
C ILE A 281 9.39 7.15 19.80
N LYS A 282 10.60 6.94 20.31
CA LYS A 282 10.91 7.04 21.74
C LYS A 282 11.50 8.38 22.11
N GLU A 283 12.44 8.86 21.30
CA GLU A 283 13.14 10.09 21.60
C GLU A 283 13.42 10.88 20.33
N ILE A 284 13.22 12.19 20.44
CA ILE A 284 13.72 13.18 19.51
C ILE A 284 14.43 14.24 20.37
N SER A 285 15.74 14.27 20.33
CA SER A 285 16.51 15.29 21.06
C SER A 285 16.61 16.56 20.21
N HIS A 286 16.40 17.72 20.83
CA HIS A 286 16.71 19.02 20.22
C HIS A 286 18.07 19.56 20.67
N ASN A 287 18.77 18.83 21.54
CA ASN A 287 20.10 19.21 21.98
C ASN A 287 21.10 18.77 20.92
N SER A 288 22.10 19.61 20.65
CA SER A 288 23.24 19.24 19.82
C SER A 288 24.08 18.15 20.52
N PRO A 289 24.49 17.07 19.84
CA PRO A 289 24.07 16.67 18.50
C PRO A 289 22.67 16.04 18.50
N TYR A 290 21.92 16.31 17.44
CA TYR A 290 20.54 15.86 17.30
C TYR A 290 20.45 14.32 17.20
N LEU A 291 19.50 13.74 17.94
CA LEU A 291 19.30 12.30 18.08
C LEU A 291 17.83 11.91 17.82
N ILE A 292 17.63 10.81 17.12
CA ILE A 292 16.34 10.14 16.96
C ILE A 292 16.47 8.70 17.44
N CYS A 293 15.61 8.30 18.38
CA CYS A 293 15.48 6.92 18.80
C CYS A 293 14.06 6.42 18.51
N PHE A 294 13.94 5.29 17.82
CA PHE A 294 12.66 4.64 17.56
C PHE A 294 12.77 3.13 17.66
N TYR A 295 11.65 2.48 17.99
CA TYR A 295 11.53 1.03 17.94
C TYR A 295 10.78 0.61 16.68
N ILE A 296 11.18 -0.51 16.10
CA ILE A 296 10.67 -0.95 14.80
C ILE A 296 10.84 -2.46 14.63
N GLY A 297 10.03 -3.08 13.77
CA GLY A 297 10.13 -4.50 13.46
C GLY A 297 11.30 -4.84 12.55
N VAL A 298 11.56 -6.15 12.41
CA VAL A 298 12.75 -6.69 11.73
C VAL A 298 12.87 -6.33 10.24
N SER A 299 11.80 -5.98 9.52
CA SER A 299 11.95 -5.64 8.09
C SER A 299 12.73 -4.34 7.84
N VAL A 300 12.99 -3.54 8.89
CA VAL A 300 13.85 -2.36 8.80
C VAL A 300 15.30 -2.71 8.42
N VAL A 301 15.72 -3.96 8.61
CA VAL A 301 17.10 -4.37 8.27
C VAL A 301 17.39 -4.22 6.78
N LEU A 302 16.38 -4.43 5.94
CA LEU A 302 16.50 -4.36 4.48
C LEU A 302 17.04 -3.00 3.99
N PRO A 303 16.48 -1.85 4.43
CA PRO A 303 17.08 -0.56 4.10
C PRO A 303 18.27 -0.16 4.97
N LEU A 304 18.45 -0.69 6.19
CA LEU A 304 19.54 -0.27 7.10
C LEU A 304 20.88 -0.94 6.80
N ILE A 305 20.92 -2.22 6.42
CA ILE A 305 22.17 -2.93 6.11
C ILE A 305 23.00 -2.18 5.06
N PRO A 306 22.42 -1.68 3.94
CA PRO A 306 23.18 -0.89 2.96
C PRO A 306 23.76 0.41 3.52
N VAL A 307 23.09 1.07 4.47
CA VAL A 307 23.59 2.29 5.13
C VAL A 307 24.82 1.96 6.00
N LEU A 308 24.75 0.87 6.77
CA LEU A 308 25.89 0.45 7.59
C LEU A 308 27.07 0.00 6.73
N LYS A 309 26.80 -0.66 5.60
CA LYS A 309 27.82 -1.05 4.61
C LYS A 309 28.48 0.17 3.95
N SER A 310 27.73 1.24 3.66
CA SER A 310 28.32 2.46 3.08
C SER A 310 29.21 3.19 4.08
N ILE A 311 28.79 3.30 5.34
CA ILE A 311 29.62 3.89 6.42
C ILE A 311 30.97 3.18 6.49
N LYS A 312 30.97 1.84 6.55
CA LYS A 312 32.21 1.04 6.59
C LYS A 312 33.12 1.27 5.38
N LEU A 313 32.54 1.44 4.19
CA LEU A 313 33.29 1.64 2.96
C LEU A 313 33.96 3.02 2.92
N GLU A 314 33.24 4.08 3.33
CA GLU A 314 33.76 5.45 3.38
C GLU A 314 34.95 5.55 4.33
N ASP A 315 34.91 4.90 5.48
CA ASP A 315 36.03 4.89 6.43
C ASP A 315 37.27 4.18 5.88
N THR A 316 37.10 3.14 5.05
CA THR A 316 38.24 2.47 4.40
C THR A 316 38.96 3.40 3.41
N ILE A 317 38.23 4.40 2.88
CA ILE A 317 38.75 5.40 1.94
C ILE A 317 39.32 6.62 2.69
N GLU A 318 38.70 7.02 3.81
CA GLU A 318 39.17 8.13 4.65
C GLU A 318 40.34 7.77 5.58
N GLN A 319 40.71 6.49 5.73
CA GLN A 319 41.91 6.06 6.45
C GLN A 319 43.26 6.53 5.84
N GLU A 320 43.26 7.30 4.75
CA GLU A 320 44.44 8.05 4.27
C GLU A 320 44.50 9.51 4.76
N GLU A 321 43.45 10.05 5.41
CA GLU A 321 43.43 11.44 5.92
C GLU A 321 42.80 11.53 7.34
N GLU A 322 43.62 11.92 8.32
CA GLU A 322 43.29 12.44 9.65
C GLU A 322 43.18 11.46 10.86
N GLU A 323 44.30 11.38 11.59
CA GLU A 323 44.54 10.58 12.79
C GLU A 323 43.98 11.18 14.12
N LEU A 324 42.92 12.02 14.12
CA LEU A 324 42.62 12.86 15.31
C LEU A 324 41.13 13.03 15.72
N ARG A 325 40.28 11.99 15.63
CA ARG A 325 38.90 12.03 16.18
C ARG A 325 38.44 10.77 16.94
N ILE A 326 39.35 10.13 17.66
CA ILE A 326 39.03 8.97 18.51
C ILE A 326 38.58 9.48 19.88
N GLU A 327 37.29 9.72 20.08
CA GLU A 327 36.73 9.64 21.45
C GLU A 327 35.23 9.27 21.56
N GLU A 328 34.45 9.17 20.47
CA GLU A 328 33.03 8.70 20.56
C GLU A 328 32.54 7.86 19.36
N LEU A 329 33.40 7.49 18.41
CA LEU A 329 32.97 6.75 17.20
C LEU A 329 33.04 5.23 17.45
N LYS A 330 32.02 4.49 17.00
CA LYS A 330 32.02 3.03 17.03
C LYS A 330 33.23 2.46 16.30
N THR A 331 33.79 1.39 16.83
CA THR A 331 34.90 0.66 16.18
C THR A 331 34.39 -0.16 14.99
N ASP A 332 35.30 -0.56 14.10
CA ASP A 332 34.97 -1.45 12.97
C ASP A 332 34.42 -2.78 13.46
N GLU A 333 34.94 -3.29 14.58
CA GLU A 333 34.51 -4.53 15.21
C GLU A 333 33.05 -4.43 15.70
N GLU A 334 32.69 -3.33 16.36
CA GLU A 334 31.31 -3.07 16.80
C GLU A 334 30.34 -2.94 15.61
N LEU A 335 30.76 -2.28 14.53
CA LEU A 335 29.95 -2.15 13.33
C LEU A 335 29.76 -3.50 12.61
N GLU A 336 30.81 -4.34 12.57
CA GLU A 336 30.74 -5.70 12.05
C GLU A 336 29.81 -6.60 12.85
N GLU A 337 29.82 -6.46 14.18
CA GLU A 337 28.91 -7.20 15.05
C GLU A 337 27.45 -6.84 14.77
N ILE A 338 27.13 -5.54 14.68
CA ILE A 338 25.77 -5.07 14.33
C ILE A 338 25.38 -5.59 12.95
N LEU A 339 26.26 -5.45 11.95
CA LEU A 339 25.99 -5.92 10.59
C LEU A 339 25.66 -7.42 10.57
N ARG A 340 26.45 -8.24 11.28
CA ARG A 340 26.22 -9.68 11.39
C ARG A 340 24.86 -9.99 12.02
N GLU A 341 24.49 -9.31 13.09
CA GLU A 341 23.17 -9.50 13.72
C GLU A 341 22.02 -9.13 12.79
N LEU A 342 22.15 -8.06 12.01
CA LEU A 342 21.12 -7.66 11.06
C LEU A 342 21.05 -8.58 9.85
N GLU A 343 22.18 -9.09 9.36
CA GLU A 343 22.23 -10.06 8.26
C GLU A 343 21.52 -11.36 8.65
N GLU A 344 21.59 -11.80 9.91
CA GLU A 344 20.75 -12.91 10.40
C GLU A 344 19.26 -12.61 10.27
N LEU A 345 18.83 -11.39 10.63
CA LEU A 345 17.43 -10.96 10.50
C LEU A 345 17.00 -10.77 9.05
N GLU A 346 17.90 -10.40 8.16
CA GLU A 346 17.66 -10.29 6.72
C GLU A 346 17.26 -11.65 6.12
N THR A 347 17.80 -12.75 6.65
CA THR A 347 17.47 -14.11 6.18
C THR A 347 16.11 -14.63 6.63
N LEU A 348 15.39 -13.91 7.51
CA LEU A 348 14.07 -14.34 7.98
C LEU A 348 13.09 -14.54 6.80
N PRO A 349 12.14 -15.50 6.91
CA PRO A 349 11.20 -15.78 5.82
C PRO A 349 10.43 -14.56 5.32
N GLU A 350 10.05 -13.64 6.22
CA GLU A 350 9.32 -12.43 5.81
C GLU A 350 10.16 -11.42 5.01
N ASN A 351 11.48 -11.46 5.15
CA ASN A 351 12.41 -10.58 4.43
C ASN A 351 12.90 -11.22 3.12
N THR A 352 12.86 -12.55 3.01
CA THR A 352 13.32 -13.30 1.84
C THR A 352 12.21 -13.84 0.94
N ALA A 353 10.94 -13.76 1.37
CA ALA A 353 9.79 -14.32 0.65
C ALA A 353 9.68 -13.87 -0.82
N VAL A 354 10.19 -12.68 -1.16
CA VAL A 354 10.21 -12.20 -2.56
C VAL A 354 10.96 -13.15 -3.49
N ASN A 355 11.99 -13.83 -3.00
CA ASN A 355 12.81 -14.78 -3.77
C ASN A 355 12.06 -16.08 -4.10
N GLU A 356 10.95 -16.34 -3.43
CA GLU A 356 10.12 -17.54 -3.59
C GLU A 356 8.82 -17.26 -4.35
N VAL A 357 8.66 -16.05 -4.91
CA VAL A 357 7.51 -15.71 -5.75
C VAL A 357 7.63 -16.42 -7.10
N GLU A 358 6.73 -17.37 -7.37
CA GLU A 358 6.79 -18.25 -8.55
C GLU A 358 6.75 -17.52 -9.90
N THR A 359 6.01 -16.40 -9.98
CA THR A 359 5.85 -15.62 -11.21
C THR A 359 7.00 -14.63 -11.35
N GLU A 360 7.84 -14.80 -12.37
CA GLU A 360 9.04 -13.99 -12.60
C GLU A 360 8.70 -12.49 -12.75
N PHE A 361 7.61 -12.17 -13.45
CA PHE A 361 7.12 -10.80 -13.55
C PHE A 361 6.80 -10.15 -12.19
N LEU A 362 6.16 -10.91 -11.28
CA LEU A 362 5.84 -10.40 -9.95
C LEU A 362 7.11 -10.27 -9.10
N HIS A 363 8.01 -11.26 -9.16
CA HIS A 363 9.31 -11.20 -8.51
C HIS A 363 10.07 -9.93 -8.92
N GLU A 364 10.26 -9.69 -10.23
CA GLU A 364 10.96 -8.52 -10.74
C GLU A 364 10.30 -7.20 -10.29
N LYS A 365 8.96 -7.10 -10.38
CA LYS A 365 8.23 -5.89 -9.99
C LYS A 365 8.30 -5.64 -8.49
N ILE A 366 8.10 -6.64 -7.65
CA ILE A 366 8.15 -6.49 -6.19
C ILE A 366 9.57 -6.11 -5.78
N SER A 367 10.59 -6.81 -6.27
CA SER A 367 12.01 -6.51 -6.01
C SER A 367 12.37 -5.08 -6.41
N LEU A 368 11.94 -4.62 -7.59
CA LEU A 368 12.17 -3.25 -8.03
C LEU A 368 11.53 -2.22 -7.08
N TYR A 369 10.28 -2.42 -6.68
CA TYR A 369 9.58 -1.49 -5.80
C TYR A 369 10.10 -1.53 -4.36
N GLN A 370 10.62 -2.68 -3.92
CA GLN A 370 11.30 -2.84 -2.64
C GLN A 370 12.61 -2.05 -2.64
N GLU A 371 13.43 -2.15 -3.69
CA GLU A 371 14.67 -1.37 -3.78
C GLU A 371 14.39 0.13 -3.86
N VAL A 372 13.41 0.54 -4.68
CA VAL A 372 13.00 1.96 -4.76
C VAL A 372 12.50 2.49 -3.41
N ASN A 373 11.77 1.68 -2.63
CA ASN A 373 11.33 2.07 -1.29
C ASN A 373 12.48 2.08 -0.29
N ASN A 374 13.41 1.13 -0.36
CA ASN A 374 14.62 1.10 0.47
C ASN A 374 15.43 2.37 0.24
N GLU A 375 15.69 2.76 -1.00
CA GLU A 375 16.36 4.02 -1.32
C GLU A 375 15.62 5.23 -0.73
N LYS A 376 14.28 5.28 -0.84
CA LYS A 376 13.50 6.40 -0.29
C LYS A 376 13.48 6.42 1.24
N PHE A 377 13.63 5.27 1.89
CA PHE A 377 13.84 5.17 3.33
C PHE A 377 15.25 5.66 3.72
N ARG A 378 16.29 5.31 2.95
CA ARG A 378 17.69 5.71 3.21
C ARG A 378 17.94 7.20 2.97
N LYS A 379 17.37 7.78 1.91
CA LYS A 379 17.52 9.20 1.53
C LYS A 379 17.43 10.22 2.68
N PRO A 380 16.43 10.17 3.58
CA PRO A 380 16.41 11.09 4.71
C PRO A 380 17.51 10.82 5.76
N ILE A 381 17.99 9.59 5.91
CA ILE A 381 19.13 9.26 6.80
C ILE A 381 20.38 9.97 6.27
N GLU A 382 20.68 9.78 4.98
CA GLU A 382 21.80 10.41 4.26
C GLU A 382 21.68 11.94 4.24
N LYS A 383 20.52 12.46 3.80
CA LYS A 383 20.29 13.90 3.63
C LYS A 383 20.45 14.71 4.92
N PHE A 384 20.18 14.10 6.07
CA PHE A 384 20.28 14.76 7.37
C PHE A 384 21.50 14.29 8.18
N ASP A 385 22.50 13.68 7.53
CA ASP A 385 23.78 13.28 8.12
C ASP A 385 23.66 12.29 9.30
N PHE A 386 22.71 11.36 9.22
CA PHE A 386 22.55 10.27 10.20
C PHE A 386 23.31 9.00 9.79
N ASP A 387 23.75 8.90 8.54
CA ASP A 387 24.59 7.86 7.96
C ASP A 387 26.05 7.99 8.43
N ASN A 388 26.27 7.81 9.73
CA ASN A 388 27.59 7.88 10.34
C ASN A 388 27.77 6.81 11.44
N ARG A 389 28.97 6.70 12.01
CA ARG A 389 29.28 5.68 13.05
C ARG A 389 28.49 5.80 14.36
N ASN A 390 27.68 6.85 14.55
CA ASN A 390 26.78 6.99 15.68
C ASN A 390 25.38 6.39 15.44
N ILE A 391 25.23 5.50 14.47
CA ILE A 391 24.07 4.61 14.37
C ILE A 391 24.20 3.47 15.38
N ASP A 392 23.16 3.25 16.17
CA ASP A 392 23.07 2.13 17.09
C ASP A 392 21.79 1.34 16.89
N ILE A 393 21.92 0.01 16.90
CA ILE A 393 20.82 -0.92 16.64
C ILE A 393 20.95 -2.07 17.61
N GLU A 394 19.95 -2.25 18.46
CA GLU A 394 19.92 -3.28 19.50
C GLU A 394 18.55 -3.95 19.55
N LYS A 395 18.52 -5.25 19.89
CA LYS A 395 17.25 -5.96 20.15
C LYS A 395 16.67 -5.49 21.49
N VAL A 396 15.38 -5.18 21.50
CA VAL A 396 14.66 -4.80 22.72
C VAL A 396 14.30 -6.07 23.49
N GLU A 397 14.76 -6.16 24.73
CA GLU A 397 14.41 -7.25 25.68
C GLU A 397 12.96 -7.20 26.19
#